data_AF-A0A2V6TY84-F1
#
_entry.id   AF-A0A2V6TY84-F1
#
_cell.length_a   1.000
_cell.length_b   1.000
_cell.length_c   1.000
_cell.angle_alpha   90.00
_cell.angle_beta   90.00
_cell.angle_gamma   90.00
#
_symmetry.space_group_name_H-M   'P 1'
#
loop_
_entity.id
_entity.type
_entity.pdbx_description
1 polymer ?
#
loop_
_entity_poly.entity_id
_entity_poly.type
_entity_poly.pdbx_seq_one_letter_code
_entity_poly.pdbx_strand_id
1 'polypeptide(L)' 'MRAAGAWVLAVGLLAGALVPGAAGAIGLRDGERAPEITGGPWINSEPLSLEKLRGRVVIVEFWTFG' A
#
# COMPACT_ATOMS: atom_id res chain seq x y z
N MET A 1 51.55 2.19 22.52
CA MET A 1 50.18 2.78 22.44
C MET A 1 49.69 2.79 20.99
N ARG A 2 49.23 1.66 20.43
CA ARG A 2 48.62 1.58 19.07
C ARG A 2 47.50 0.55 18.97
N ALA A 3 46.85 0.22 20.08
CA ALA A 3 45.82 -0.82 20.13
C ALA A 3 44.41 -0.29 20.45
N ALA A 4 44.24 1.01 20.68
CA ALA A 4 42.94 1.57 21.09
C ALA A 4 42.01 1.94 19.93
N GLY A 5 42.53 2.20 18.72
CA GLY A 5 41.74 2.64 17.57
C GLY A 5 40.98 1.53 16.84
N ALA A 6 41.46 0.28 16.91
CA ALA A 6 40.84 -0.85 16.20
C ALA A 6 39.51 -1.31 16.82
N TRP A 7 39.34 -1.11 18.13
CA TRP A 7 38.16 -1.55 18.87
C TRP A 7 36.95 -0.62 18.70
N VAL A 8 37.18 0.68 18.46
CA VAL A 8 36.08 1.66 18.28
C VAL A 8 35.33 1.43 16.96
N LEU A 9 36.01 0.97 15.91
CA LEU A 9 35.39 0.67 14.61
C LEU A 9 34.60 -0.65 14.63
N ALA A 10 35.06 -1.65 15.38
CA ALA A 10 34.38 -2.95 15.48
C ALA A 10 33.03 -2.86 16.20
N VAL A 11 32.89 -1.99 17.21
CA VAL A 11 31.63 -1.78 17.93
C VAL A 11 30.61 -1.00 17.09
N GLY A 12 31.06 -0.03 16.28
CA GLY A 12 30.17 0.71 15.38
C GLY A 12 29.55 -0.15 14.28
N LEU A 13 30.28 -1.16 13.77
CA LEU A 13 29.79 -2.09 12.76
C LEU A 13 28.86 -3.20 13.31
N LEU A 14 28.98 -3.54 14.60
CA LEU A 14 28.08 -4.51 15.25
C LEU A 14 26.73 -3.90 15.67
N ALA A 15 26.66 -2.58 15.88
CA ALA A 15 25.41 -1.91 16.24
C ALA A 15 24.39 -1.84 15.08
N GLY A 16 24.85 -1.85 13.82
CA GLY A 16 23.96 -1.83 12.64
C GLY A 16 23.34 -3.19 12.30
N ALA A 17 23.88 -4.29 12.81
CA ALA A 17 23.46 -5.65 12.47
C ALA A 17 22.33 -6.20 13.38
N LEU A 18 21.96 -5.47 14.43
CA LEU A 18 20.98 -5.89 15.45
C LEU A 18 19.66 -5.10 15.38
N VAL A 19 19.26 -4.60 14.20
CA VAL A 19 17.87 -4.16 13.98
C VAL A 19 17.10 -5.26 13.24
N PRO A 20 16.67 -6.34 13.92
CA PRO A 20 15.67 -7.23 13.36
C PRO A 20 14.33 -6.50 13.40
N GLY A 21 13.99 -5.81 12.32
CA GLY A 21 12.78 -4.96 12.33
C GLY A 21 12.23 -4.53 10.97
N ALA A 22 12.81 -4.95 9.86
CA ALA A 22 12.19 -4.78 8.54
C ALA A 22 11.39 -6.03 8.13
N ALA A 23 10.73 -6.68 9.09
CA ALA A 23 9.80 -7.77 8.79
C ALA A 23 8.49 -7.16 8.27
N GLY A 24 8.37 -7.11 6.94
CA GLY A 24 7.09 -6.99 6.24
C GLY A 24 6.43 -5.62 6.32
N ALA A 25 6.98 -4.62 5.62
CA ALA A 25 6.12 -3.54 5.15
C ALA A 25 5.10 -4.17 4.18
N ILE A 26 3.84 -4.30 4.60
CA ILE A 26 2.72 -4.43 3.66
C ILE A 26 2.61 -3.06 2.99
N GLY A 27 3.48 -2.84 2.00
CA GLY A 27 3.40 -1.64 1.17
C GLY A 27 2.03 -1.62 0.52
N LEU A 28 1.38 -0.46 0.53
CA LEU A 28 0.17 -0.24 -0.25
C LEU A 28 0.52 -0.62 -1.69
N ARG A 29 -0.02 -1.75 -2.16
CA ARG A 29 0.13 -2.15 -3.53
C ARG A 29 -0.88 -1.34 -4.30
N ASP A 30 -0.40 -0.49 -5.18
CA ASP A 30 -1.27 0.09 -6.20
C ASP A 30 -1.89 -1.09 -6.96
N GLY A 31 -3.21 -1.25 -6.80
CA GLY A 31 -3.97 -2.23 -7.56
C GLY A 31 -3.98 -1.86 -9.04
N GLU A 32 -4.43 -2.79 -9.88
CA GLU A 32 -4.75 -2.46 -11.25
C GLU A 32 -5.83 -1.37 -11.30
N ARG A 33 -5.83 -0.55 -12.34
CA ARG A 33 -6.88 0.44 -12.57
C ARG A 33 -8.24 -0.28 -12.62
N ALA A 34 -9.19 0.20 -11.83
CA ALA A 34 -10.55 -0.30 -11.88
C ALA A 34 -11.12 -0.22 -13.32
N PRO A 35 -11.74 -1.30 -13.84
CA PRO A 35 -12.41 -1.29 -15.12
C PRO A 35 -13.66 -0.39 -15.08
N GLU A 36 -14.11 0.08 -16.24
CA GLU A 36 -15.30 0.94 -16.32
C GLU A 36 -16.56 0.23 -15.80
N ILE A 37 -17.47 0.99 -15.19
CA ILE A 37 -18.75 0.46 -14.72
C ILE A 37 -19.69 0.35 -15.92
N THR A 38 -20.06 -0.88 -16.26
CA THR A 38 -21.00 -1.20 -17.35
C THR A 38 -22.21 -1.93 -16.81
N GLY A 39 -23.38 -1.73 -17.41
CA GLY A 39 -24.61 -2.45 -17.07
C GLY A 39 -25.76 -1.52 -16.63
N GLY A 40 -26.87 -2.13 -16.23
CA GLY A 40 -28.09 -1.46 -15.79
C GLY A 40 -29.25 -2.45 -15.61
N PRO A 41 -30.46 -1.98 -15.23
CA PRO A 41 -30.83 -0.58 -15.01
C PRO A 41 -30.22 0.03 -13.75
N TRP A 42 -30.12 1.36 -13.70
CA TRP A 42 -29.62 2.11 -12.54
C TRP A 42 -30.75 2.51 -11.61
N ILE A 43 -30.48 2.51 -10.31
CA ILE A 43 -31.42 2.90 -9.26
C ILE A 43 -30.78 4.07 -8.48
N ASN A 44 -31.60 5.04 -8.07
CA ASN A 44 -31.21 6.24 -7.29
C ASN A 44 -30.26 7.22 -8.01
N SER A 45 -29.91 6.98 -9.28
CA SER A 45 -29.05 7.86 -10.05
C SER A 45 -29.18 7.57 -11.56
N GLU A 46 -28.75 8.55 -12.36
CA GLU A 46 -28.33 8.33 -13.74
C GLU A 46 -27.03 7.49 -13.78
N PRO A 47 -26.68 6.88 -14.92
CA PRO A 47 -25.45 6.11 -15.04
C PRO A 47 -24.18 6.86 -14.59
N LEU A 48 -23.36 6.19 -13.79
CA LEU A 48 -22.07 6.70 -13.31
C LEU A 48 -20.92 6.20 -14.20
N SER A 49 -19.86 7.00 -14.34
CA SER A 49 -18.59 6.59 -14.94
C SER A 49 -17.43 6.84 -14.00
N LEU A 50 -16.39 5.99 -14.07
CA LEU A 50 -15.21 6.16 -13.25
C LEU A 50 -14.47 7.47 -13.54
N GLU A 51 -14.53 7.97 -14.78
CA GLU A 51 -13.99 9.29 -15.16
C GLU A 51 -14.62 10.42 -14.34
N LYS A 52 -15.96 10.45 -14.27
CA LYS A 52 -16.70 11.48 -13.51
C LYS A 52 -16.52 11.33 -12.00
N LEU A 53 -16.07 10.17 -11.52
CA LEU A 53 -15.87 9.89 -10.10
C LEU A 53 -14.43 10.12 -9.62
N ARG A 54 -13.52 10.57 -10.48
CA ARG A 54 -12.13 10.90 -10.09
C ARG A 54 -12.10 11.92 -8.95
N GLY A 55 -11.14 11.74 -8.03
CA GLY A 55 -11.02 12.55 -6.83
C GLY A 55 -11.93 12.12 -5.68
N ARG A 56 -12.75 11.08 -5.87
CA ARG A 56 -13.54 10.44 -4.81
C ARG A 56 -13.02 9.04 -4.51
N VAL A 57 -13.19 8.61 -3.26
CA VAL A 57 -13.11 7.20 -2.89
C VAL A 57 -14.42 6.55 -3.31
N VAL A 58 -14.34 5.51 -4.14
CA VAL A 58 -15.50 4.78 -4.69
C VAL A 58 -15.48 3.35 -4.15
N ILE A 59 -16.62 2.86 -3.69
CA ILE A 59 -16.81 1.48 -3.23
C ILE A 59 -17.74 0.77 -4.22
N VAL A 60 -17.37 -0.44 -4.63
CA VAL A 60 -18.19 -1.32 -5.46
C VAL A 60 -18.56 -2.55 -4.63
N GLU A 61 -19.85 -2.81 -4.52
CA GLU A 61 -20.39 -3.95 -3.77
C GLU A 61 -21.25 -4.82 -4.69
N PHE A 62 -20.95 -6.12 -4.75
CA PHE A 62 -21.71 -7.10 -5.53
C PHE A 62 -22.71 -7.81 -4.61
N TRP A 63 -23.99 -7.76 -4.95
CA TRP A 63 -25.07 -8.34 -4.15
C TRP A 63 -26.20 -8.88 -5.03
N THR A 64 -27.08 -9.68 -4.45
CA THR A 64 -28.33 -10.16 -5.06
C THR A 64 -29.48 -10.03 -4.07
N PHE A 65 -30.72 -9.93 -4.57
CA PHE A 65 -31.87 -10.28 -3.75
C PHE A 65 -31.89 -11.81 -3.59
N GLY A 66 -32.02 -12.28 -2.35
CA GLY A 66 -31.98 -13.70 -2.00
C GLY A 66 -33.10 -14.53 -2.62
#